data_AF-A0A372QGC9-F1
#
_entry.id   AF-A0A372QGC9-F1
#
_cell.length_a   1.000
_cell.length_b   1.000
_cell.length_c   1.000
_cell.angle_alpha   90.00
_cell.angle_beta   90.00
_cell.angle_gamma   90.00
#
_symmetry.space_group_name_H-M   'P 1'
#
loop_
_entity.id
_entity.type
_entity.pdbx_description
1 polymer ?
#
loop_
_entity_poly.entity_id
_entity_poly.type
_entity_poly.pdbx_seq_one_letter_code
_entity_poly.pdbx_strand_id
1 'polypeptide(L)' 'MISMPKPLFFKATAFKKERHTAENIALELEITMKDAGINKFGAIITDNALNIKAAWKILKQKYPKNLWM' A
#
# COMPACT_ATOMS: atom_id res chain seq x y z
N MET A 1 -10.61 -4.64 19.31
CA MET A 1 -11.21 -5.82 18.65
C MET A 1 -11.36 -5.49 17.17
N ILE A 2 -10.51 -6.06 16.31
CA ILE A 2 -10.77 -6.09 14.88
C ILE A 2 -11.78 -7.23 14.73
N SER A 3 -13.09 -6.93 14.63
CA SER A 3 -14.00 -7.95 14.09
C SER A 3 -13.42 -8.32 12.72
N MET A 4 -13.33 -9.61 12.37
CA MET A 4 -12.88 -10.03 11.03
C MET A 4 -14.10 -10.07 10.11
N PRO A 5 -14.48 -8.96 9.44
CA PRO A 5 -15.34 -9.07 8.28
C PRO A 5 -14.61 -9.89 7.23
N LYS A 6 -15.37 -10.57 6.36
CA LYS A 6 -14.81 -11.32 5.24
C LYS A 6 -13.87 -10.40 4.44
N PRO A 7 -12.66 -10.87 4.07
CA PRO A 7 -11.75 -10.09 3.23
C PRO A 7 -12.47 -9.64 1.96
N LEU A 8 -12.39 -8.35 1.66
CA LEU A 8 -12.90 -7.79 0.41
C LEU A 8 -11.73 -7.63 -0.55
N PHE A 9 -11.82 -8.28 -1.69
CA PHE A 9 -10.95 -7.95 -2.80
C PHE A 9 -11.33 -6.57 -3.33
N PHE A 10 -10.41 -5.60 -3.25
CA PHE A 10 -10.65 -4.24 -3.70
C PHE A 10 -10.16 -4.01 -5.13
N LYS A 11 -8.90 -4.36 -5.41
CA LYS A 11 -8.25 -4.07 -6.70
C LYS A 11 -7.09 -5.03 -6.91
N ALA A 12 -6.86 -5.41 -8.17
CA ALA A 12 -5.59 -5.95 -8.64
C ALA A 12 -5.15 -5.14 -9.86
N THR A 13 -3.89 -4.75 -9.87
CA THR A 13 -3.30 -3.98 -10.95
C THR A 13 -2.08 -4.74 -11.45
N ALA A 14 -2.00 -4.94 -12.76
CA ALA A 14 -0.79 -5.46 -13.39
C ALA A 14 0.15 -4.29 -13.70
N PHE A 15 1.41 -4.43 -13.29
CA PHE A 15 2.44 -3.53 -13.80
C PHE A 15 2.60 -3.77 -15.30
N LYS A 16 2.58 -2.69 -16.10
CA LYS A 16 2.75 -2.76 -17.56
C LYS A 16 4.25 -2.91 -17.91
N LYS A 17 4.83 -1.94 -18.65
CA LYS A 17 6.25 -1.87 -19.01
C LYS A 17 7.15 -1.29 -17.90
N GLU A 18 6.52 -0.73 -16.87
CA GLU A 18 7.17 -0.12 -15.70
C GLU A 18 7.88 -1.20 -14.88
N ARG A 19 9.17 -1.03 -14.58
CA ARG A 19 9.87 -1.95 -13.67
C ARG A 19 9.20 -1.93 -12.29
N HIS A 20 9.21 -3.06 -11.59
CA HIS A 20 8.78 -3.18 -10.19
C HIS A 20 9.76 -2.47 -9.23
N THR A 21 10.05 -1.20 -9.46
CA THR A 21 10.86 -0.37 -8.58
C THR A 21 10.04 0.07 -7.37
N ALA A 22 10.73 0.53 -6.33
CA ALA A 22 10.09 0.98 -5.10
C ALA A 22 9.14 2.17 -5.33
N GLU A 23 9.53 3.08 -6.22
CA GLU A 23 8.78 4.30 -6.54
C GLU A 23 7.47 3.95 -7.24
N ASN A 24 7.52 3.05 -8.22
CA ASN A 24 6.35 2.61 -8.96
C ASN A 24 5.37 1.83 -8.09
N ILE A 25 5.89 0.98 -7.19
CA ILE A 25 5.08 0.28 -6.20
C ILE A 25 4.43 1.27 -5.23
N ALA A 26 5.17 2.24 -4.71
CA ALA A 26 4.63 3.26 -3.81
C ALA A 26 3.54 4.10 -4.49
N LEU A 27 3.73 4.47 -5.76
CA LEU A 27 2.78 5.25 -6.53
C LEU A 27 1.46 4.49 -6.74
N GLU A 28 1.51 3.24 -7.18
CA GLU A 28 0.31 2.42 -7.40
C GLU A 28 -0.45 2.13 -6.10
N LEU A 29 0.29 1.88 -5.00
CA LEU A 29 -0.31 1.76 -3.67
C LEU A 29 -1.00 3.07 -3.25
N GLU A 30 -0.34 4.21 -3.44
CA GLU A 30 -0.91 5.52 -3.11
C GLU A 30 -2.18 5.82 -3.92
N ILE A 31 -2.19 5.53 -5.23
CA ILE A 31 -3.38 5.68 -6.08
C ILE A 31 -4.52 4.82 -5.53
N THR A 32 -4.24 3.56 -5.22
CA THR A 32 -5.23 2.63 -4.68
C THR A 32 -5.76 3.07 -3.31
N MET A 33 -4.90 3.60 -2.44
CA MET A 33 -5.30 4.16 -1.15
C MET A 33 -6.18 5.40 -1.30
N LYS A 34 -5.87 6.27 -2.27
CA LYS A 34 -6.70 7.45 -2.58
C LYS A 34 -8.08 7.04 -3.10
N ASP A 35 -8.14 6.07 -4.01
CA ASP A 35 -9.39 5.51 -4.55
C ASP A 35 -10.29 4.95 -3.43
N ALA A 36 -9.71 4.25 -2.45
CA ALA A 36 -10.45 3.69 -1.31
C ALA A 36 -10.83 4.76 -0.25
N GLY A 37 -10.11 5.88 -0.23
CA GLY A 37 -10.17 6.92 0.78
C GLY A 37 -9.06 6.75 1.83
N ILE A 38 -8.02 7.58 1.72
CA ILE A 38 -6.75 7.42 2.45
C ILE A 38 -6.87 7.47 3.99
N ASN A 39 -7.94 8.05 4.51
CA ASN A 39 -8.21 8.15 5.95
C ASN A 39 -8.87 6.90 6.55
N LYS A 40 -9.20 5.89 5.73
CA LYS A 40 -9.84 4.64 6.19
C LYS A 40 -8.83 3.53 6.53
N PHE A 41 -7.54 3.77 6.29
CA PHE A 41 -6.49 2.78 6.49
C PHE A 41 -5.92 2.87 7.91
N GLY A 42 -5.93 1.73 8.62
CA GLY A 42 -5.25 1.58 9.91
C GLY A 42 -3.87 0.95 9.81
N ALA A 43 -3.65 0.07 8.82
CA ALA A 43 -2.39 -0.64 8.58
C ALA A 43 -2.25 -1.03 7.11
N ILE A 44 -1.00 -1.23 6.67
CA ILE A 44 -0.66 -1.82 5.37
C ILE A 44 0.25 -3.01 5.63
N ILE A 45 -0.17 -4.20 5.20
CA ILE A 45 0.58 -5.45 5.35
C ILE A 45 1.09 -5.86 3.97
N THR A 46 2.40 -6.10 3.87
CA THR A 46 3.08 -6.47 2.62
C THR A 46 4.13 -7.55 2.88
N ASP A 47 4.63 -8.18 1.83
CA ASP A 47 5.71 -9.16 1.92
C ASP A 47 7.09 -8.49 2.16
N ASN A 48 8.12 -9.29 2.42
CA ASN A 48 9.42 -8.82 2.89
C ASN A 48 10.39 -8.40 1.76
N ALA A 49 9.93 -8.33 0.51
CA ALA A 49 10.75 -8.03 -0.66
C ALA A 49 11.43 -6.64 -0.58
N LEU A 50 12.63 -6.51 -1.17
CA LEU A 50 13.45 -5.30 -1.08
C LEU A 50 12.73 -4.05 -1.59
N ASN A 51 12.10 -4.13 -2.77
CA ASN A 51 11.41 -2.99 -3.37
C ASN A 51 10.11 -2.65 -2.64
N ILE A 52 9.43 -3.64 -2.06
CA ILE A 52 8.24 -3.45 -1.23
C ILE A 52 8.60 -2.72 0.08
N LYS A 53 9.71 -3.10 0.73
CA LYS A 53 10.24 -2.38 1.89
C LYS A 53 10.59 -0.93 1.57
N ALA A 54 11.23 -0.70 0.42
CA ALA A 54 11.59 0.64 0.00
C ALA A 54 10.34 1.48 -0.33
N ALA A 55 9.35 0.91 -1.03
CA ALA A 55 8.07 1.55 -1.30
C ALA A 55 7.33 1.93 0.00
N TRP A 56 7.34 1.03 0.98
CA TRP A 56 6.78 1.29 2.30
C TRP A 56 7.47 2.46 2.99
N LYS A 57 8.81 2.57 2.93
CA LYS A 57 9.53 3.72 3.50
C LYS A 57 9.09 5.04 2.86
N ILE A 58 8.91 5.06 1.54
CA ILE A 58 8.40 6.22 0.80
C ILE A 58 7.01 6.61 1.30
N LEU A 59 6.08 5.64 1.39
CA LEU A 59 4.72 5.89 1.86
C LEU A 59 4.67 6.33 3.32
N LYS A 60 5.50 5.74 4.19
CA LYS A 60 5.58 6.11 5.61
C LYS A 60 6.08 7.54 5.81
N GLN A 61 7.05 7.99 5.02
CA GLN A 61 7.51 9.38 5.05
C GLN A 61 6.40 10.35 4.64
N LYS A 62 5.58 9.97 3.64
CA LYS A 62 4.48 10.80 3.13
C LYS A 62 3.24 10.79 4.03
N TYR A 63 2.97 9.66 4.69
CA TYR A 63 1.78 9.42 5.52
C TYR A 63 2.14 8.87 6.91
N PRO A 64 2.81 9.68 7.77
CA PRO A 64 3.36 9.19 9.04
C PRO A 64 2.29 8.79 10.07
N LYS A 65 1.04 9.25 9.93
CA LYS A 65 -0.05 8.97 10.87
C LYS A 65 -0.76 7.63 10.62
N ASN A 66 -0.73 7.11 9.38
CA ASN A 66 -1.66 6.06 8.92
C ASN A 66 -1.00 4.71 8.61
N LEU A 67 0.32 4.57 8.84
CA LEU A 67 1.08 3.34 8.55
C LEU A 67 1.71 2.78 9.83
N TRP A 68 0.98 1.88 10.48
CA TRP A 68 1.49 1.04 11.56
C TRP A 68 1.57 -0.41 11.04
N MET A 69 2.64 -1.11 11.44
CA MET A 69 2.91 -2.51 11.11
C MET A 69 2.15 -3.42 12.08
#